data_AF-A0A4Y7PII1-F1
#
_entry.id   AF-A0A4Y7PII1-F1
#
_cell.length_a   1.000
_cell.length_b   1.000
_cell.length_c   1.000
_cell.angle_alpha   90.00
_cell.angle_beta   90.00
_cell.angle_gamma   90.00
#
_symmetry.space_group_name_H-M   'P 1'
#
loop_
_entity.id
_entity.type
_entity.pdbx_description
1 polymer ?
#
loop_
_entity_poly.entity_id
_entity_poly.type
_entity_poly.pdbx_seq_one_letter_code
_entity_poly.pdbx_strand_id
1 'polypeptide(L)'
;MMAYISFLRLPSILALDVYAQNTSISHKLTWKIWDDTKTLRLAGIIYLGNAHFTARIIDQNQNVWWHDGMTTKNKCINEGNLKNITPQKLKLLDGRKACLVIYEACTK
;
A
#
# COMPACT_ATOMS: atom_id res chain seq x y z
N MET A 1 7.59 -30.35 -0.27
CA MET A 1 8.30 -29.69 -1.37
C MET A 1 7.77 -28.27 -1.48
N MET A 2 8.54 -27.24 -1.14
CA MET A 2 8.11 -25.85 -1.29
C MET A 2 8.36 -25.41 -2.74
N ALA A 3 7.30 -25.03 -3.45
CA ALA A 3 7.43 -24.41 -4.75
C ALA A 3 7.86 -22.96 -4.55
N TYR A 4 9.02 -22.59 -5.09
CA TYR A 4 9.44 -21.20 -5.15
C TYR A 4 8.88 -20.58 -6.42
N ILE A 5 8.12 -19.49 -6.26
CA ILE A 5 7.72 -18.64 -7.37
C ILE A 5 8.85 -17.63 -7.58
N SER A 6 9.44 -17.60 -8.77
CA SER A 6 10.43 -16.59 -9.15
C SER A 6 9.82 -15.62 -10.16
N PHE A 7 10.09 -14.33 -9.97
CA PHE A 7 9.73 -13.29 -10.92
C PHE A 7 10.94 -12.98 -11.79
N LEU A 8 10.82 -13.15 -13.11
CA LEU A 8 11.89 -12.83 -14.06
C LEU A 8 12.13 -11.32 -14.21
N ARG A 9 11.11 -10.51 -13.90
CA ARG A 9 11.14 -9.05 -13.96
C ARG A 9 10.37 -8.49 -12.78
N LEU A 10 10.80 -7.34 -12.29
CA LEU A 10 10.05 -6.61 -11.28
C LEU A 10 8.77 -6.05 -11.91
N PRO A 11 7.57 -6.32 -11.36
CA PRO A 11 6.35 -5.71 -11.85
C PRO A 11 6.34 -4.21 -11.52
N SER A 12 5.79 -3.40 -12.42
CA SER A 12 5.64 -1.95 -12.18
C SER A 12 4.67 -1.65 -11.03
N ILE A 13 3.71 -2.55 -10.78
CA ILE A 13 2.75 -2.48 -9.67
C ILE A 13 2.67 -3.86 -9.03
N LEU A 14 2.73 -3.91 -7.70
CA LEU A 14 2.56 -5.11 -6.89
C LEU A 14 1.42 -4.89 -5.91
N ALA A 15 0.37 -5.72 -5.98
CA ALA A 15 -0.73 -5.71 -5.04
C ALA A 15 -0.65 -6.95 -4.14
N LEU A 16 -0.68 -6.75 -2.82
CA LEU A 16 -0.58 -7.81 -1.82
C LEU A 16 -1.86 -7.85 -0.99
N ASP A 17 -2.53 -9.01 -0.97
CA ASP A 17 -3.59 -9.27 0.00
C ASP A 17 -2.96 -9.43 1.39
N VAL A 18 -3.41 -8.59 2.33
CA VAL A 18 -2.93 -8.58 3.71
C VAL A 18 -4.05 -8.78 4.72
N TYR A 19 -5.29 -9.07 4.29
CA TYR A 19 -6.46 -9.03 5.17
C TYR A 19 -6.34 -10.04 6.33
N ALA A 20 -5.88 -11.26 6.05
CA ALA A 20 -5.68 -12.29 7.07
C ALA A 20 -4.33 -12.19 7.79
N GLN A 21 -3.46 -11.25 7.41
CA GLN A 21 -2.07 -11.23 7.84
C GLN A 21 -1.87 -10.37 9.09
N ASN A 22 -1.03 -10.85 10.01
CA ASN A 22 -0.58 -10.07 11.17
C ASN A 22 0.81 -9.43 10.92
N THR A 23 0.98 -8.80 9.75
CA THR A 23 2.22 -8.12 9.39
C THR A 23 2.07 -6.60 9.50
N SER A 24 3.21 -5.89 9.55
CA SER A 24 3.27 -4.44 9.39
C SER A 24 3.33 -4.07 7.90
N ILE A 25 2.88 -2.86 7.57
CA ILE A 25 2.96 -2.32 6.21
C ILE A 25 4.19 -1.42 6.12
N SER A 26 5.20 -1.87 5.38
CA SER A 26 6.41 -1.10 5.12
C SER A 26 6.15 0.01 4.09
N HIS A 27 6.77 1.18 4.25
CA HIS A 27 6.66 2.26 3.24
C HIS A 27 7.37 1.92 1.91
N LYS A 28 8.31 0.97 1.95
CA LYS A 28 9.08 0.50 0.81
C LYS A 28 9.34 -1.00 0.93
N LEU A 29 9.42 -1.68 -0.20
CA LEU A 29 9.92 -3.04 -0.34
C LEU A 29 11.18 -3.03 -1.18
N THR A 30 12.20 -3.78 -0.76
CA THR A 30 13.45 -3.93 -1.48
C THR A 30 13.58 -5.36 -2.00
N TRP A 31 13.94 -5.49 -3.28
CA TRP A 31 14.17 -6.77 -3.93
C TRP A 31 15.56 -6.79 -4.53
N LYS A 32 16.32 -7.85 -4.25
CA LYS A 32 17.59 -8.09 -4.91
C LYS A 32 17.34 -8.99 -6.11
N ILE A 33 17.62 -8.49 -7.31
CA ILE A 33 17.56 -9.24 -8.56
C ILE A 33 18.97 -9.21 -9.13
N TRP A 34 19.68 -10.34 -9.08
CA TRP A 34 21.12 -10.40 -9.34
C TRP A 34 21.90 -9.45 -8.42
N ASP A 35 22.68 -8.52 -8.96
CA ASP A 35 23.41 -7.49 -8.20
C ASP A 35 22.65 -6.16 -8.10
N ASP A 36 21.48 -6.05 -8.73
CA ASP A 36 20.64 -4.86 -8.68
C ASP A 36 19.65 -4.92 -7.51
N THR A 37 19.66 -3.88 -6.67
CA THR A 37 18.57 -3.64 -5.71
C THR A 37 17.49 -2.80 -6.36
N LYS A 38 16.29 -3.34 -6.46
CA LYS A 38 15.10 -2.60 -6.87
C LYS A 38 14.23 -2.26 -5.66
N THR A 39 13.62 -1.09 -5.70
CA THR A 39 12.74 -0.61 -4.64
C THR A 39 11.34 -0.38 -5.20
N LEU A 40 10.33 -0.90 -4.50
CA LEU A 40 8.96 -0.47 -4.69
C LEU A 40 8.53 0.42 -3.53
N ARG A 41 7.84 1.51 -3.82
CA ARG A 41 7.27 2.42 -2.81
C ARG A 41 5.80 2.11 -2.59
N LEU A 42 5.33 2.29 -1.37
CA LEU A 42 3.91 2.22 -1.05
C LEU A 42 3.16 3.28 -1.84
N ALA A 43 2.15 2.86 -2.59
CA ALA A 43 1.36 3.69 -3.51
C ALA A 43 -0.12 3.74 -3.13
N GLY A 44 -0.62 2.70 -2.46
CA GLY A 44 -1.99 2.68 -1.99
C GLY A 44 -2.26 1.65 -0.92
N ILE A 45 -3.32 1.87 -0.14
CA ILE A 45 -3.89 0.91 0.80
C ILE A 45 -5.40 0.92 0.62
N ILE A 46 -5.99 -0.25 0.44
CA ILE A 46 -7.44 -0.45 0.50
C ILE A 46 -7.79 -1.01 1.87
N TYR A 47 -8.82 -0.43 2.49
CA TYR A 47 -9.34 -0.81 3.78
C TYR A 47 -10.76 -1.37 3.61
N LEU A 48 -11.07 -2.41 4.39
CA LEU A 48 -12.41 -2.99 4.49
C LEU A 48 -12.92 -2.87 5.91
N GLY A 49 -14.16 -2.39 6.06
CA GLY A 49 -14.91 -2.44 7.31
C GLY A 49 -16.33 -1.91 7.09
N ASN A 50 -17.28 -2.36 7.91
CA ASN A 50 -18.70 -1.99 7.79
C ASN A 50 -19.27 -2.22 6.38
N ALA A 51 -18.90 -3.34 5.73
CA ALA A 51 -19.29 -3.69 4.36
C ALA A 51 -18.96 -2.61 3.29
N HIS A 52 -17.96 -1.76 3.56
CA HIS A 52 -17.54 -0.66 2.70
C HIS A 52 -16.03 -0.63 2.52
N PHE A 53 -15.58 -0.35 1.30
CA PHE A 53 -14.15 -0.18 1.01
C PHE A 53 -13.79 1.30 1.00
N THR A 54 -12.67 1.64 1.62
CA THR A 54 -12.06 2.97 1.54
C THR A 54 -10.59 2.85 1.16
N ALA A 55 -9.97 3.93 0.73
CA ALA A 55 -8.61 3.92 0.24
C ALA A 55 -7.77 5.06 0.81
N ARG A 56 -6.47 4.80 0.93
CA ARG A 56 -5.43 5.81 0.94
C ARG A 56 -4.61 5.69 -0.32
N ILE A 57 -4.38 6.81 -0.98
CA ILE A 57 -3.52 6.95 -2.16
C ILE A 57 -2.27 7.71 -1.73
N ILE A 58 -1.09 7.22 -2.09
CA ILE A 58 0.20 7.82 -1.71
C ILE A 58 0.88 8.32 -2.98
N ASP A 59 1.01 9.64 -3.11
CA ASP A 59 1.65 10.25 -4.27
C ASP A 59 3.18 10.14 -4.23
N GLN A 60 3.84 10.59 -5.30
CA GLN A 60 5.31 10.57 -5.42
C GLN A 60 6.03 11.40 -4.34
N ASN A 61 5.37 12.41 -3.78
CA ASN A 61 5.86 13.25 -2.70
C ASN A 61 5.57 12.65 -1.31
N GLN A 62 5.05 11.42 -1.27
CA GLN A 62 4.59 10.74 -0.07
C GLN A 62 3.44 11.46 0.64
N ASN A 63 2.67 12.31 -0.04
CA ASN A 63 1.42 12.79 0.54
C ASN A 63 0.37 11.70 0.48
N VAL A 64 -0.43 11.62 1.54
CA VAL A 64 -1.47 10.61 1.71
C VAL A 64 -2.82 11.27 1.48
N TRP A 65 -3.60 10.66 0.60
CA TRP A 65 -4.89 11.14 0.15
C TRP A 65 -5.96 10.08 0.46
N TRP A 66 -6.86 10.39 1.40
CA TRP A 66 -7.97 9.51 1.76
C TRP A 66 -9.13 9.63 0.77
N HIS A 67 -9.74 8.50 0.45
CA HIS A 67 -10.90 8.39 -0.42
C HIS A 67 -11.89 7.37 0.11
N ASP A 68 -13.13 7.79 0.36
CA ASP A 68 -14.20 6.92 0.84
C ASP A 68 -15.10 6.45 -0.30
N GLY A 69 -15.09 7.13 -1.45
CA GLY A 69 -15.96 6.85 -2.59
C GLY A 69 -17.40 7.32 -2.41
N MET A 70 -18.03 7.04 -1.25
CA MET A 70 -19.40 7.45 -0.95
C MET A 70 -19.45 8.89 -0.40
N THR A 71 -18.72 9.14 0.69
CA THR A 71 -18.75 10.46 1.35
C THR A 71 -17.88 11.49 0.63
N THR A 72 -16.71 11.08 0.13
CA THR A 72 -15.78 11.99 -0.55
C THR A 72 -16.11 12.24 -2.02
N LYS A 73 -17.02 11.44 -2.61
CA LYS A 73 -17.41 11.51 -4.03
C LYS A 73 -16.18 11.50 -4.95
N ASN A 74 -16.00 12.55 -5.74
CA ASN A 74 -14.89 12.70 -6.69
C ASN A 74 -13.64 13.40 -6.11
N LYS A 75 -13.58 13.60 -4.79
CA LYS A 75 -12.46 14.27 -4.13
C LYS A 75 -11.70 13.32 -3.23
N CYS A 76 -10.41 13.55 -3.06
CA CYS A 76 -9.62 12.96 -1.98
C CYS A 76 -9.33 14.00 -0.91
N ILE A 77 -9.19 13.57 0.34
CA ILE A 77 -8.84 14.43 1.48
C ILE A 77 -7.37 14.23 1.81
N ASN A 78 -6.60 15.31 1.89
CA ASN A 78 -5.19 15.24 2.26
C ASN A 78 -5.05 14.94 3.76
N GLU A 79 -4.32 13.89 4.11
CA GLU A 79 -4.04 13.46 5.49
C GLU A 79 -2.60 13.79 5.94
N GLY A 80 -1.86 14.53 5.12
CA GLY A 80 -0.46 14.90 5.35
C GLY A 80 0.52 13.93 4.71
N ASN A 81 1.72 13.84 5.28
CA ASN A 81 2.81 13.04 4.72
C ASN A 81 2.87 11.65 5.36
N LEU A 82 3.17 10.62 4.57
CA LEU A 82 3.26 9.22 4.98
C LEU A 82 4.18 9.02 6.18
N LYS A 83 5.29 9.77 6.28
CA LYS A 83 6.23 9.68 7.40
C LYS A 83 5.60 9.99 8.77
N ASN A 84 4.47 10.71 8.78
CA ASN A 84 3.76 11.09 9.99
C ASN A 84 2.64 10.10 10.36
N ILE A 85 2.38 9.08 9.53
CA ILE A 85 1.38 8.05 9.81
C ILE A 85 2.04 6.88 10.51
N THR A 86 1.50 6.47 11.65
CA THR A 86 2.02 5.34 12.41
C THR A 86 1.74 4.01 11.70
N PRO A 87 2.56 2.97 11.90
CA PRO A 87 2.30 1.64 11.34
C PRO A 87 0.92 1.08 11.69
N GLN A 88 0.43 1.36 12.91
CA GLN A 88 -0.91 0.97 13.35
C GLN A 88 -1.98 1.68 12.52
N LYS A 89 -1.83 2.98 12.25
CA LYS A 89 -2.75 3.75 11.41
C LYS A 89 -2.70 3.34 9.94
N LEU A 90 -1.59 2.79 9.45
CA LEU A 90 -1.54 2.20 8.11
C LEU A 90 -2.36 0.90 8.03
N LYS A 91 -2.37 0.11 9.10
CA LYS A 91 -3.11 -1.16 9.18
C LYS A 91 -4.59 -0.98 9.52
N LEU A 92 -4.93 0.03 10.32
CA LEU A 92 -6.27 0.31 10.81
C LEU A 92 -6.64 1.78 10.58
N LEU A 93 -7.79 1.99 9.95
CA LEU A 93 -8.34 3.32 9.66
C LEU A 93 -9.80 3.38 10.10
N ASP A 94 -10.08 4.07 11.20
CA ASP A 94 -11.43 4.27 11.75
C ASP A 94 -12.24 2.96 11.83
N GLY A 95 -11.64 1.93 12.44
CA GLY A 95 -12.24 0.60 12.58
C GLY A 95 -12.18 -0.29 11.33
N ARG A 96 -11.64 0.21 10.20
CA ARG A 96 -11.45 -0.56 8.95
C ARG A 96 -10.05 -1.15 8.90
N LYS A 97 -9.93 -2.38 8.42
CA LYS A 97 -8.66 -3.10 8.33
C LYS A 97 -8.11 -3.03 6.90
N ALA A 98 -6.82 -2.78 6.75
CA ALA A 98 -6.16 -2.90 5.46
C ALA A 98 -6.36 -4.33 4.91
N CYS A 99 -6.84 -4.44 3.67
CA CYS A 99 -7.06 -5.71 2.98
C CYS A 99 -6.16 -5.87 1.76
N LEU A 100 -5.83 -4.77 1.08
CA LEU A 100 -4.92 -4.77 -0.07
C LEU A 100 -3.90 -3.65 0.09
N VAL A 101 -2.63 -3.96 -0.14
CA VAL A 101 -1.54 -2.97 -0.17
C VAL A 101 -0.95 -2.94 -1.55
N ILE A 102 -0.81 -1.75 -2.11
CA ILE A 102 -0.33 -1.52 -3.47
C ILE A 102 1.04 -0.84 -3.38
N TYR A 103 2.02 -1.45 -4.02
CA TYR A 103 3.36 -0.90 -4.21
C TYR A 103 3.59 -0.63 -5.69
N GLU A 104 4.35 0.40 -6.00
CA GLU A 104 4.79 0.69 -7.37
C GLU A 104 6.32 0.72 -7.45
N ALA A 105 6.87 0.25 -8.57
CA ALA A 105 8.30 0.32 -8.81
C ALA A 105 8.74 1.78 -8.95
N CYS A 106 9.82 2.16 -8.27
CA CYS A 106 10.45 3.46 -8.51
C CYS A 106 11.13 3.43 -9.88
N THR A 107 10.49 3.96 -10.91
CA THR A 107 11.16 4.24 -12.19
C THR A 107 12.04 5.49 -12.04
N LYS A 108 13.26 5.42 -12.56
CA LYS A 108 14.11 6.60 -12.75
C LYS A 108 13.53 7.49 -13.84
#